data_AF-A0A7C6Q409-F1
#
_entry.id   AF-A0A7C6Q409-F1
#
_cell.length_a   1.000
_cell.length_b   1.000
_cell.length_c   1.000
_cell.angle_alpha   90.00
_cell.angle_beta   90.00
_cell.angle_gamma   90.00
#
_symmetry.space_group_name_H-M   'P 1'
#
loop_
_entity.id
_entity.type
_entity.pdbx_description
1 polymer ?
#
loop_
_entity_poly.entity_id
_entity_poly.type
_entity_poly.pdbx_seq_one_letter_code
_entity_poly.pdbx_strand_id
1 'polypeptide(L)'
;MPANQGMTGPYSRFDLGDTREFVVGDVYYIRDELIAIPTIDRTTTARNMHPGRRVVVAHNNPLNADPTWPLIHVAPLSSRTDLIEATDIIVSTDPADGDGVSVDSKIELALVQPVLKKDLERKTGALSREKIAEMLALEQDMLNGTLEELAEE
;
A
#
# COMPACT_ATOMS: atom_id res chain seq x y z
N MET A 1 -6.88 14.18 -40.12
CA MET A 1 -7.47 13.89 -38.79
C MET A 1 -6.65 12.77 -38.17
N PRO A 2 -5.73 13.01 -37.22
CA PRO A 2 -5.03 11.92 -36.57
C PRO A 2 -6.00 11.19 -35.63
N ALA A 3 -5.95 9.86 -35.67
CA ALA A 3 -6.77 8.96 -34.88
C ALA A 3 -6.56 9.21 -33.38
N ASN A 4 -7.68 9.25 -32.65
CA ASN A 4 -7.71 9.26 -31.20
C ASN A 4 -7.04 7.96 -30.73
N GLN A 5 -5.80 8.04 -30.22
CA GLN A 5 -5.08 6.87 -29.69
C GLN A 5 -5.89 6.33 -28.52
N GLY A 6 -6.38 5.11 -28.67
CA GLY A 6 -7.30 4.48 -27.72
C GLY A 6 -6.71 4.49 -26.32
N MET A 7 -7.54 4.79 -25.32
CA MET A 7 -7.23 4.49 -23.93
C MET A 7 -7.04 2.97 -23.82
N THR A 8 -5.79 2.49 -23.75
CA THR A 8 -5.49 1.06 -23.60
C THR A 8 -5.00 0.78 -22.18
N GLY A 9 -5.93 0.76 -21.22
CA GLY A 9 -5.72 0.03 -19.97
C GLY A 9 -6.07 -1.44 -20.15
N PRO A 10 -5.53 -2.37 -19.33
CA PRO A 10 -5.81 -3.80 -19.45
C PRO A 10 -7.26 -4.17 -19.11
N TYR A 11 -8.01 -3.27 -18.45
CA TYR A 11 -9.36 -3.51 -17.99
C TYR A 11 -10.37 -2.56 -18.65
N SER A 12 -11.52 -3.11 -19.00
CA SER A 12 -12.71 -2.30 -19.28
C SER A 12 -13.25 -1.72 -17.97
N ARG A 13 -13.79 -0.49 -17.99
CA ARG A 13 -14.44 0.13 -16.82
C ARG A 13 -15.55 -0.76 -16.23
N PHE A 14 -16.19 -1.58 -17.05
CA PHE A 14 -17.25 -2.49 -16.64
C PHE A 14 -16.74 -3.83 -16.06
N ASP A 15 -15.43 -4.07 -16.10
CA ASP A 15 -14.79 -5.30 -15.63
C ASP A 15 -13.68 -4.97 -14.62
N LEU A 16 -14.04 -4.21 -13.59
CA LEU A 16 -13.14 -3.90 -12.47
C LEU A 16 -13.53 -4.62 -11.18
N GLY A 17 -14.64 -5.37 -11.19
CA GLY A 17 -15.12 -6.07 -10.01
C GLY A 17 -14.19 -7.21 -9.60
N ASP A 18 -14.07 -7.44 -8.30
CA ASP A 18 -13.22 -8.48 -7.72
C ASP A 18 -13.90 -9.09 -6.50
N THR A 19 -14.15 -10.40 -6.54
CA THR A 19 -14.87 -11.12 -5.48
C THR A 19 -13.98 -11.56 -4.32
N ARG A 20 -12.67 -11.28 -4.36
CA ARG A 20 -11.74 -11.61 -3.28
C ARG A 20 -11.99 -10.70 -2.07
N GLU A 21 -11.85 -11.26 -0.87
CA GLU A 21 -11.87 -10.50 0.38
C GLU A 21 -10.46 -9.98 0.69
N PHE A 22 -10.36 -8.67 0.91
CA PHE A 22 -9.11 -8.02 1.28
C PHE A 22 -9.24 -7.48 2.70
N VAL A 23 -8.36 -7.94 3.59
CA VAL A 23 -8.37 -7.55 5.00
C VAL A 23 -7.19 -6.64 5.28
N VAL A 24 -7.38 -5.67 6.19
CA VAL A 24 -6.29 -4.84 6.70
C VAL A 24 -5.14 -5.71 7.25
N GLY A 25 -3.90 -5.34 6.95
CA GLY A 25 -2.72 -6.12 7.30
C GLY A 25 -2.38 -7.26 6.34
N ASP A 26 -3.24 -7.58 5.36
CA ASP A 26 -2.88 -8.56 4.34
C ASP A 26 -1.76 -8.04 3.44
N VAL A 27 -0.75 -8.88 3.18
CA VAL A 27 0.38 -8.55 2.32
C VAL A 27 0.17 -9.18 0.95
N TYR A 28 0.21 -8.36 -0.09
CA TYR A 28 0.03 -8.75 -1.49
C TYR A 28 1.25 -8.40 -2.34
N TYR A 29 1.41 -9.14 -3.44
CA TYR A 29 2.35 -8.80 -4.51
C TYR A 29 1.65 -8.00 -5.61
N ILE A 30 2.27 -6.91 -6.05
CA ILE A 30 1.81 -6.05 -7.15
C ILE A 30 2.98 -5.66 -8.04
N ARG A 31 2.73 -5.35 -9.31
CA ARG A 31 3.76 -4.83 -10.23
C ARG A 31 4.28 -3.48 -9.74
N ASP A 32 5.59 -3.30 -9.72
CA ASP A 32 6.25 -2.12 -9.11
C ASP A 32 5.87 -0.82 -9.84
N GLU A 33 5.62 -0.91 -11.16
CA GLU A 33 5.17 0.20 -12.02
C GLU A 33 3.81 0.79 -11.61
N LEU A 34 2.99 0.04 -10.85
CA LEU A 34 1.68 0.49 -10.40
C LEU A 34 1.72 1.23 -9.06
N ILE A 35 2.88 1.25 -8.42
CA ILE A 35 3.12 1.92 -7.14
C ILE A 35 3.89 3.20 -7.41
N ALA A 36 3.32 4.34 -7.06
CA ALA A 36 3.99 5.63 -7.10
C ALA A 36 4.89 5.79 -5.87
N ILE A 37 6.14 6.21 -6.11
CA ILE A 37 7.11 6.60 -5.08
C ILE A 37 7.62 8.00 -5.46
N PRO A 38 6.89 9.08 -5.11
CA PRO A 38 7.14 10.42 -5.63
C PRO A 38 8.56 10.95 -5.39
N THR A 39 9.18 10.56 -4.27
CA THR A 39 10.55 10.94 -3.90
C THR A 39 11.60 10.41 -4.88
N ILE A 40 11.30 9.32 -5.62
CA ILE A 40 12.17 8.77 -6.65
C ILE A 40 11.64 9.13 -8.04
N ASP A 41 10.33 8.94 -8.26
CA ASP A 41 9.69 9.14 -9.57
C ASP A 41 9.78 10.59 -10.07
N ARG A 42 9.96 11.57 -9.17
CA ARG A 42 10.08 13.01 -9.52
C ARG A 42 11.47 13.59 -9.33
N THR A 43 12.48 12.77 -9.05
CA THR A 43 13.87 13.25 -8.90
C THR A 43 14.72 12.88 -10.12
N THR A 44 15.95 13.40 -10.16
CA THR A 44 16.91 13.14 -11.23
C THR A 44 17.46 11.71 -11.23
N THR A 45 17.21 10.97 -10.14
CA THR A 45 17.65 9.59 -9.99
C THR A 45 16.60 8.65 -10.60
N ALA A 46 17.01 7.86 -11.59
CA ALA A 46 16.13 6.84 -12.15
C ALA A 46 15.78 5.79 -11.09
N ARG A 47 14.49 5.50 -10.93
CA ARG A 47 14.01 4.41 -10.08
C ARG A 47 14.59 3.08 -10.58
N ASN A 48 15.12 2.29 -9.66
CA ASN A 48 15.41 0.89 -9.95
C ASN A 48 14.07 0.12 -9.94
N MET A 49 13.48 -0.04 -11.11
CA MET A 49 12.17 -0.67 -11.26
C MET A 49 12.29 -2.18 -11.09
N HIS A 50 11.58 -2.72 -10.11
CA HIS A 50 11.53 -4.17 -9.88
C HIS A 50 10.38 -4.82 -10.66
N PRO A 51 10.41 -6.14 -10.91
CA PRO A 51 9.25 -6.82 -11.52
C PRO A 51 7.96 -6.68 -10.71
N GLY A 52 8.09 -6.51 -9.39
CA GLY A 52 6.99 -6.28 -8.49
C GLY A 52 7.46 -6.07 -7.06
N ARG A 53 6.56 -5.59 -6.23
CA ARG A 53 6.78 -5.16 -4.85
C ARG A 53 5.69 -5.74 -3.96
N ARG A 54 6.02 -5.92 -2.67
CA ARG A 54 5.04 -6.28 -1.65
C ARG A 54 4.37 -5.02 -1.13
N VAL A 55 3.06 -5.09 -0.95
CA VAL A 55 2.26 -4.02 -0.37
C VAL A 55 1.38 -4.61 0.72
N VAL A 56 1.09 -3.81 1.75
CA VAL A 56 0.13 -4.19 2.79
C VAL A 56 -1.16 -3.41 2.61
N VAL A 57 -2.31 -4.06 2.81
CA VAL A 57 -3.61 -3.37 2.88
C VAL A 57 -3.63 -2.52 4.14
N ALA A 58 -3.67 -1.20 3.95
CA ALA A 58 -3.46 -0.24 5.03
C ALA A 58 -4.79 0.10 5.73
N HIS A 59 -5.84 0.37 4.95
CA HIS A 59 -7.12 0.79 5.51
C HIS A 59 -8.06 -0.38 5.82
N ASN A 60 -8.66 -0.33 7.02
CA ASN A 60 -9.81 -1.16 7.37
C ASN A 60 -11.12 -0.50 6.88
N ASN A 61 -11.65 -0.94 5.73
CA ASN A 61 -12.88 -0.41 5.16
C ASN A 61 -13.82 -1.54 4.72
N PRO A 62 -15.12 -1.53 5.08
CA PRO A 62 -16.09 -2.50 4.58
C PRO A 62 -16.13 -2.64 3.06
N LEU A 63 -15.81 -1.57 2.32
CA LEU A 63 -15.72 -1.57 0.85
C LEU A 63 -14.60 -2.47 0.30
N ASN A 64 -13.64 -2.87 1.14
CA ASN A 64 -12.60 -3.82 0.73
C ASN A 64 -13.20 -5.20 0.39
N ALA A 65 -14.30 -5.59 1.04
CA ALA A 65 -15.03 -6.83 0.75
C ALA A 65 -16.10 -6.66 -0.34
N ASP A 66 -16.45 -5.44 -0.73
CA ASP A 66 -17.46 -5.17 -1.76
C ASP A 66 -16.90 -5.48 -3.17
N PRO A 67 -17.47 -6.43 -3.92
CA PRO A 67 -16.98 -6.77 -5.25
C PRO A 67 -17.18 -5.69 -6.30
N THR A 68 -18.09 -4.74 -6.05
CA THR A 68 -18.38 -3.62 -6.97
C THR A 68 -17.46 -2.42 -6.74
N TRP A 69 -16.76 -2.40 -5.60
CA TRP A 69 -15.76 -1.39 -5.28
C TRP A 69 -14.37 -1.85 -5.72
N PRO A 70 -13.78 -1.26 -6.77
CA PRO A 70 -12.56 -1.80 -7.37
C PRO A 70 -11.27 -1.33 -6.68
N LEU A 71 -11.36 -0.34 -5.79
CA LEU A 71 -10.20 0.31 -5.18
C LEU A 71 -9.87 -0.28 -3.82
N ILE A 72 -8.59 -0.30 -3.49
CA ILE A 72 -8.08 -0.65 -2.17
C ILE A 72 -6.87 0.22 -1.84
N HIS A 73 -6.72 0.62 -0.58
CA HIS A 73 -5.59 1.43 -0.15
C HIS A 73 -4.49 0.53 0.39
N VAL A 74 -3.29 0.70 -0.16
CA VAL A 74 -2.14 -0.12 0.18
C VAL A 74 -0.92 0.75 0.48
N ALA A 75 -0.09 0.30 1.42
CA ALA A 75 1.22 0.88 1.70
C ALA A 75 2.32 -0.02 1.13
N PRO A 76 3.32 0.53 0.40
CA PRO A 76 4.43 -0.26 -0.11
C PRO A 76 5.39 -0.70 1.00
N LEU A 77 5.97 -1.89 0.82
CA LEU A 77 7.09 -2.37 1.63
C LEU A 77 8.41 -2.10 0.92
N SER A 78 9.44 -1.82 1.71
CA SER A 78 10.82 -1.59 1.26
C SER A 78 11.78 -2.39 2.14
N SER A 79 12.75 -3.08 1.53
CA SER A 79 13.79 -3.80 2.29
C SER A 79 14.92 -2.89 2.79
N ARG A 80 14.85 -1.58 2.50
CA ARG A 80 15.81 -0.58 2.98
C ARG A 80 15.46 -0.14 4.39
N THR A 81 15.64 -1.04 5.35
CA THR A 81 15.43 -0.80 6.78
C THR A 81 16.47 0.16 7.37
N ASP A 82 17.56 0.44 6.64
CA ASP A 82 18.56 1.45 6.95
C ASP A 82 18.03 2.89 6.84
N LEU A 83 16.96 3.11 6.07
CA LEU A 83 16.35 4.42 5.82
C LEU A 83 14.97 4.51 6.47
N ILE A 84 14.88 4.33 7.79
CA ILE A 84 13.61 4.41 8.52
C ILE A 84 13.20 5.86 8.80
N GLU A 85 11.94 6.20 8.52
CA GLU A 85 11.31 7.47 8.87
C GLU A 85 10.30 7.29 10.01
N ALA A 86 9.86 8.40 10.62
CA ALA A 86 8.90 8.35 11.74
C ALA A 86 7.53 7.79 11.35
N THR A 87 7.20 7.81 10.06
CA THR A 87 5.96 7.26 9.49
C THR A 87 6.12 5.81 9.02
N ASP A 88 7.26 5.18 9.28
CA ASP A 88 7.53 3.82 8.83
C ASP A 88 7.37 2.80 9.97
N ILE A 89 6.92 1.59 9.62
CA ILE A 89 6.81 0.47 10.56
C ILE A 89 7.73 -0.66 10.13
N ILE A 90 8.59 -1.12 11.04
CA ILE A 90 9.45 -2.27 10.79
C ILE A 90 8.64 -3.57 10.92
N VAL A 91 8.82 -4.45 9.93
CA VAL A 91 8.29 -5.81 9.90
C VAL A 91 9.43 -6.79 9.68
N SER A 92 9.37 -7.88 10.42
CA SER A 92 10.46 -8.85 10.54
C SER A 92 10.08 -10.21 9.96
N THR A 93 11.07 -10.93 9.46
CA THR A 93 10.92 -12.34 9.06
C THR A 93 10.89 -13.30 10.24
N ASP A 94 11.13 -12.82 11.46
CA ASP A 94 11.10 -13.64 12.66
C ASP A 94 9.71 -14.30 12.81
N PRO A 95 9.64 -15.65 12.83
CA PRO A 95 8.40 -16.36 13.08
C PRO A 95 7.72 -15.98 14.42
N ALA A 96 8.48 -15.46 15.39
CA ALA A 96 7.96 -14.97 16.66
C ALA A 96 7.12 -13.69 16.50
N ASP A 97 7.48 -12.83 15.54
CA ASP A 97 6.75 -11.59 15.25
C ASP A 97 5.48 -11.85 14.44
N GLY A 98 5.48 -12.91 13.60
CA GLY A 98 4.28 -13.37 12.90
C GLY A 98 3.83 -12.49 11.73
N ASP A 99 4.70 -11.62 11.21
CA ASP A 99 4.35 -10.60 10.21
C ASP A 99 4.22 -11.12 8.76
N GLY A 100 4.46 -12.41 8.54
CA GLY A 100 4.22 -13.06 7.25
C GLY A 100 5.02 -12.48 6.08
N VAL A 101 6.12 -11.76 6.34
CA VAL A 101 7.03 -11.24 5.31
C VAL A 101 8.15 -12.23 5.04
N SER A 102 8.69 -12.21 3.81
CA SER A 102 9.79 -13.10 3.43
C SER A 102 11.17 -12.45 3.51
N VAL A 103 11.22 -11.14 3.76
CA VAL A 103 12.44 -10.33 3.93
C VAL A 103 12.11 -9.22 4.93
N ASP A 104 13.03 -8.94 5.86
CA ASP A 104 12.89 -7.81 6.78
C ASP A 104 12.68 -6.54 5.98
N SER A 105 11.62 -5.82 6.31
CA SER A 105 11.16 -4.68 5.52
C SER A 105 10.63 -3.59 6.43
N LYS A 106 10.48 -2.41 5.86
CA LYS A 106 9.68 -1.33 6.43
C LYS A 106 8.42 -1.12 5.60
N ILE A 107 7.31 -0.85 6.26
CA ILE A 107 6.07 -0.39 5.64
C ILE A 107 6.15 1.12 5.56
N GLU A 108 6.05 1.67 4.35
CA GLU A 108 6.14 3.11 4.10
C GLU A 108 4.74 3.73 4.15
N LEU A 109 4.19 3.99 5.35
CA LEU A 109 2.78 4.43 5.50
C LEU A 109 2.51 5.82 4.93
N ALA A 110 3.51 6.69 4.87
CA ALA A 110 3.38 7.98 4.17
C ALA A 110 3.10 7.82 2.66
N LEU A 111 3.30 6.63 2.10
CA LEU A 111 3.05 6.29 0.71
C LEU A 111 1.78 5.44 0.50
N VAL A 112 0.86 5.43 1.47
CA VAL A 112 -0.47 4.84 1.30
C VAL A 112 -1.14 5.43 0.07
N GLN A 113 -1.55 4.56 -0.85
CA GLN A 113 -2.15 4.97 -2.11
C GLN A 113 -3.24 3.98 -2.56
N PRO A 114 -4.25 4.47 -3.30
CA PRO A 114 -5.26 3.60 -3.88
C PRO A 114 -4.71 2.84 -5.09
N VAL A 115 -4.97 1.53 -5.14
CA VAL A 115 -4.70 0.64 -6.27
C VAL A 115 -5.95 -0.15 -6.63
N LEU A 116 -5.99 -0.77 -7.81
CA LEU A 116 -7.07 -1.67 -8.17
C LEU A 116 -6.90 -3.03 -7.49
N LYS A 117 -7.99 -3.60 -6.95
CA LYS A 117 -8.02 -4.95 -6.39
C LYS A 117 -7.48 -5.99 -7.38
N LYS A 118 -7.85 -5.87 -8.66
CA LYS A 118 -7.39 -6.76 -9.74
C LYS A 118 -5.89 -6.72 -10.01
N ASP A 119 -5.22 -5.61 -9.70
CA ASP A 119 -3.77 -5.50 -9.85
C ASP A 119 -3.01 -6.20 -8.72
N LEU A 120 -3.69 -6.53 -7.60
CA LEU A 120 -3.12 -7.37 -6.55
C LEU A 120 -3.10 -8.82 -7.03
N GLU A 121 -1.91 -9.36 -7.29
CA GLU A 121 -1.75 -10.68 -7.90
C GLU A 121 -2.03 -11.81 -6.92
N ARG A 122 -1.21 -11.92 -5.87
CA ARG A 122 -1.27 -12.99 -4.87
C ARG A 122 -1.04 -12.47 -3.47
N LYS A 123 -1.76 -13.05 -2.51
CA LYS A 123 -1.49 -12.86 -1.08
C LYS A 123 -0.19 -13.59 -0.72
N THR A 124 0.78 -12.85 -0.19
CA THR A 124 2.09 -13.39 0.22
C THR A 124 2.20 -13.58 1.72
N GLY A 125 1.34 -12.96 2.51
CA GLY A 125 1.36 -13.03 3.97
C GLY A 125 0.26 -12.18 4.61
N ALA A 126 0.33 -12.05 5.93
CA ALA A 126 -0.49 -11.14 6.72
C ALA A 126 0.32 -10.71 7.94
N LEU A 127 0.16 -9.46 8.35
CA LEU A 127 0.78 -8.91 9.54
C LEU A 127 0.17 -9.52 10.82
N SER A 128 0.96 -9.50 11.89
CA SER A 128 0.47 -9.81 13.23
C SER A 128 -0.58 -8.79 13.71
N ARG A 129 -1.38 -9.16 14.71
CA ARG A 129 -2.42 -8.26 15.24
C ARG A 129 -1.81 -7.03 15.89
N GLU A 130 -0.66 -7.21 16.51
CA GLU A 130 0.16 -6.19 17.15
C GLU A 130 0.63 -5.17 16.11
N LYS A 131 1.18 -5.64 14.97
CA LYS A 131 1.58 -4.75 13.87
C LYS A 131 0.41 -4.07 13.17
N ILE A 132 -0.73 -4.75 13.03
CA ILE A 132 -1.95 -4.11 12.51
C ILE A 132 -2.39 -2.99 13.46
N ALA A 133 -2.35 -3.20 14.77
CA ALA A 133 -2.71 -2.17 15.75
C ALA A 133 -1.73 -0.98 15.72
N GLU A 134 -0.43 -1.25 15.63
CA GLU A 134 0.62 -0.23 15.46
C GLU A 134 0.39 0.60 14.18
N MET A 135 0.08 -0.08 13.07
CA MET A 135 -0.23 0.54 11.78
C MET A 135 -1.42 1.48 11.86
N LEU A 136 -2.54 1.01 12.42
CA LEU A 136 -3.75 1.81 12.55
C LEU A 136 -3.58 3.00 13.50
N ALA A 137 -2.81 2.83 14.58
CA ALA A 137 -2.49 3.91 15.50
C ALA A 137 -1.65 5.00 14.81
N LEU A 138 -0.61 4.61 14.06
CA LEU A 138 0.23 5.55 13.36
C LEU A 138 -0.52 6.28 12.23
N GLU A 139 -1.39 5.57 11.48
CA GLU A 139 -2.28 6.19 10.49
C GLU A 139 -3.19 7.25 11.14
N GLN A 140 -3.76 6.95 12.30
CA GLN A 140 -4.61 7.88 13.04
C GLN A 140 -3.80 9.11 13.50
N ASP A 141 -2.59 8.93 14.02
CA ASP A 141 -1.71 10.02 14.44
C ASP A 141 -1.30 10.91 13.26
N MET A 142 -0.99 10.31 12.10
CA MET A 142 -0.68 11.05 10.87
C MET A 142 -1.84 11.90 10.35
N LEU A 143 -3.08 11.43 10.53
CA LEU A 143 -4.29 12.11 10.03
C LEU A 143 -4.82 13.20 10.96
N ASN A 144 -4.65 13.04 12.28
CA ASN A 144 -5.30 13.92 13.24
C ASN A 144 -4.70 15.33 13.29
N GLY A 145 -3.45 15.50 12.85
CA GLY A 145 -2.72 16.77 13.02
C GLY A 145 -2.65 17.21 14.49
N THR A 146 -1.97 18.31 14.76
CA THR A 146 -1.96 18.91 16.11
C THR A 146 -3.15 19.86 16.21
N LEU A 147 -4.24 19.44 16.88
CA LEU A 147 -5.43 20.28 17.11
C LEU A 147 -5.12 21.59 17.87
N GLU A 148 -3.98 21.65 18.55
CA GLU A 148 -3.53 22.79 19.36
C GLU A 148 -3.32 24.08 18.52
N GLU A 149 -3.11 23.97 17.21
CA GLU A 149 -2.90 25.12 16.31
C GLU A 149 -4.19 25.81 15.85
N LEU A 150 -5.36 25.20 16.11
CA LEU A 150 -6.67 25.74 15.68
C LEU A 150 -7.38 26.55 16.78
N ALA A 151 -6.81 26.62 17.98
CA ALA A 151 -7.42 27.30 19.13
C ALA A 151 -6.97 28.76 19.31
N GLU A 152 -6.14 29.30 18.40
CA GLU A 152 -5.62 30.68 18.45
C GLU A 152 -6.25 31.65 17.42
N GLU A 153 -7.48 31.40 16.94
CA GLU A 153 -8.27 32.40 16.17
C GLU A 153 -9.48 32.95 16.94
#